data_AF-A0ABD1UKZ0-F1
#
_entry.id   AF-A0ABD1UKZ0-F1
#
_cell.length_a   1.000
_cell.length_b   1.000
_cell.length_c   1.000
_cell.angle_alpha   90.00
_cell.angle_beta   90.00
_cell.angle_gamma   90.00
#
_symmetry.space_group_name_H-M   'P 1'
#
loop_
_entity.id
_entity.type
_entity.pdbx_description
1 polymer ?
#
loop_
_entity_poly.entity_id
_entity_poly.type
_entity_poly.pdbx_seq_one_letter_code
_entity_poly.pdbx_strand_id
1 'polypeptide(L)'
;MNLIGCWFGAIPCCHGAGGLPGQYKFGGRSGGCVALLGVAKLVLELVLDSSLVKILNQFPVGVLGVLLLFDRIELAMCSRDMKSKKESVVMLICTTVSLVGSNAALGFRCGIFAS
;
A
#
# COMPACT_ATOMS: atom_id res chain seq x y z
N MET A 1 2.90 -14.48 -4.68
CA MET A 1 1.77 -13.92 -5.47
C MET A 1 2.23 -13.52 -6.87
N ASN A 2 3.25 -12.68 -7.02
CA ASN A 2 3.57 -12.03 -8.31
C ASN A 2 3.86 -12.99 -9.48
N LEU A 3 4.57 -14.11 -9.27
CA LEU A 3 4.84 -15.07 -10.36
C LEU A 3 3.56 -15.64 -11.01
N ILE A 4 2.56 -15.95 -10.20
CA ILE A 4 1.29 -16.54 -10.67
C ILE A 4 0.33 -15.42 -11.08
N GLY A 5 0.23 -14.35 -10.29
CA GLY A 5 -0.71 -13.25 -10.53
C GLY A 5 -0.46 -12.48 -11.84
N CYS A 6 0.80 -12.34 -12.27
CA CYS A 6 1.13 -11.64 -13.51
C CYS A 6 0.47 -12.29 -14.76
N TRP A 7 0.29 -13.62 -14.77
CA TRP A 7 -0.40 -14.32 -15.87
C TRP A 7 -1.88 -13.93 -15.99
N PHE A 8 -2.48 -13.43 -14.91
CA PHE A 8 -3.87 -12.98 -14.85
C PHE A 8 -4.00 -11.46 -14.91
N GLY A 9 -2.94 -10.74 -15.30
CA GLY A 9 -2.94 -9.27 -15.38
C GLY A 9 -2.91 -8.57 -14.01
N ALA A 10 -2.52 -9.28 -12.94
CA ALA A 10 -2.40 -8.65 -11.62
C ALA A 10 -1.23 -7.66 -11.57
N ILE A 11 -1.42 -6.56 -10.84
CA ILE A 11 -0.36 -5.59 -10.53
C ILE A 11 0.65 -6.18 -9.53
N PRO A 12 1.92 -5.74 -9.54
CA PRO A 12 2.93 -6.23 -8.61
C PRO A 12 2.55 -5.91 -7.16
N CYS A 13 2.50 -6.96 -6.33
CA CYS A 13 2.10 -6.86 -4.93
C CYS A 13 3.25 -7.21 -3.99
N CYS A 14 3.21 -6.64 -2.78
CA CYS A 14 4.14 -6.93 -1.69
C CYS A 14 3.36 -7.36 -0.43
N HIS A 15 3.62 -6.73 0.72
CA HIS A 15 3.01 -7.09 2.00
C HIS A 15 1.63 -6.43 2.24
N GLY A 16 1.31 -5.34 1.52
CA GLY A 16 0.00 -4.68 1.64
C GLY A 16 -0.24 -4.02 3.00
N ALA A 17 0.79 -3.37 3.57
CA ALA A 17 0.78 -2.82 4.92
C ALA A 17 -0.41 -1.88 5.21
N GLY A 18 -0.81 -1.04 4.26
CA GLY A 18 -1.78 0.02 4.55
C GLY A 18 -3.21 -0.42 4.85
N GLY A 19 -3.63 -1.58 4.36
CA GLY A 19 -4.97 -2.13 4.62
C GLY A 19 -5.05 -3.03 5.86
N LEU A 20 -3.91 -3.48 6.37
CA LEU A 20 -3.82 -4.47 7.45
C LEU A 20 -4.28 -3.92 8.82
N PRO A 21 -3.95 -2.68 9.23
CA PRO A 21 -4.43 -2.10 10.48
C PRO A 21 -5.96 -2.07 10.57
N GLY A 22 -6.64 -1.79 9.45
CA GLY A 22 -8.09 -1.85 9.36
C GLY A 22 -8.62 -3.25 9.63
N GLN A 23 -8.09 -4.25 8.92
CA GLN A 23 -8.49 -5.66 9.13
C GLN A 23 -8.24 -6.12 10.56
N TYR A 24 -7.11 -5.70 11.16
CA TYR A 24 -6.79 -6.01 12.54
C TYR A 24 -7.78 -5.37 13.53
N LYS A 25 -8.17 -4.11 13.33
CA LYS A 25 -9.21 -3.42 14.13
C LYS A 25 -10.58 -4.09 14.00
N PHE A 26 -10.90 -4.66 12.84
CA PHE A 26 -12.11 -5.46 12.63
C PHE A 26 -12.00 -6.92 13.10
N GLY A 27 -10.92 -7.29 13.81
CA GLY A 27 -10.75 -8.61 14.43
C GLY A 27 -10.06 -9.65 13.55
N GLY A 28 -9.59 -9.29 12.35
CA GLY A 28 -8.79 -10.16 11.50
C GLY A 28 -7.40 -10.40 12.08
N ARG A 29 -7.07 -11.64 12.43
CA ARG A 29 -5.78 -12.01 13.05
C ARG A 29 -4.96 -13.03 12.26
N SER A 30 -5.46 -13.48 11.10
CA SER A 30 -4.78 -14.47 10.27
C SER A 30 -4.81 -14.08 8.80
N GLY A 31 -3.89 -14.62 8.01
CA GLY A 31 -3.89 -14.46 6.55
C GLY A 31 -5.15 -15.04 5.87
N GLY A 32 -5.88 -15.93 6.55
CA GLY A 32 -7.17 -16.44 6.09
C GLY A 32 -8.23 -15.33 5.96
N CYS A 33 -8.20 -14.33 6.83
CA CYS A 33 -9.09 -13.17 6.73
C CYS A 33 -8.86 -12.39 5.43
N VAL A 34 -7.59 -12.18 5.06
CA VAL A 34 -7.20 -11.52 3.80
C VAL A 34 -7.66 -12.35 2.59
N ALA A 35 -7.46 -13.68 2.65
CA ALA A 35 -7.89 -14.58 1.59
C ALA A 35 -9.41 -14.57 1.40
N LEU A 36 -10.19 -14.64 2.48
CA LEU A 36 -11.66 -14.56 2.43
C LEU A 36 -12.15 -13.23 1.88
N LEU A 37 -11.53 -12.11 2.26
CA LEU A 37 -11.82 -10.79 1.68
C LEU A 37 -11.55 -10.77 0.17
N GLY A 38 -10.46 -11.40 -0.27
CA GLY A 38 -10.14 -11.55 -1.69
C GLY A 38 -11.19 -12.37 -2.45
N VAL A 39 -11.56 -13.55 -1.92
CA VAL A 39 -12.59 -14.40 -2.52
C VAL A 39 -13.95 -13.69 -2.55
N ALA A 40 -14.33 -13.01 -1.47
CA ALA A 40 -15.58 -12.25 -1.43
C ALA A 40 -15.63 -11.15 -2.51
N LYS A 41 -14.51 -10.45 -2.76
CA LYS A 41 -14.43 -9.47 -3.85
C LYS A 41 -14.55 -10.12 -5.22
N LEU A 42 -13.91 -11.27 -5.44
CA LEU A 42 -14.02 -12.01 -6.70
C LEU A 42 -15.45 -12.49 -6.96
N VAL A 43 -16.11 -13.04 -5.93
CA VAL A 43 -17.52 -13.47 -6.04
C VAL A 43 -18.42 -12.28 -6.33
N LEU A 44 -18.21 -11.16 -5.63
CA LEU A 44 -19.01 -9.95 -5.84
C LEU A 44 -18.86 -9.40 -7.27
N GLU A 45 -17.63 -9.38 -7.80
CA GLU A 45 -17.35 -8.96 -9.17
C GLU A 45 -17.94 -9.93 -10.20
N LEU A 46 -17.92 -11.24 -9.95
CA LEU A 46 -18.52 -12.23 -10.85
C LEU A 46 -20.05 -12.17 -10.88
N VAL A 47 -20.70 -11.83 -9.75
CA VAL A 47 -22.17 -11.75 -9.66
C VAL A 47 -22.71 -10.43 -10.19
N LEU A 48 -22.03 -9.30 -9.94
CA LEU A 48 -22.48 -7.96 -10.36
C LEU A 48 -21.89 -7.51 -11.71
N ASP A 49 -20.80 -8.14 -12.16
CA ASP A 49 -20.08 -7.85 -13.40
C ASP A 49 -19.86 -6.32 -13.59
N SER A 50 -20.35 -5.77 -14.69
CA SER A 50 -20.19 -4.38 -15.12
C SER A 50 -20.89 -3.37 -14.19
N SER A 51 -21.84 -3.81 -13.36
CA SER A 51 -22.59 -2.92 -12.47
C SER A 51 -21.73 -2.47 -11.29
N LEU A 52 -20.81 -3.31 -10.83
CA LEU A 52 -19.91 -3.00 -9.73
C LEU A 52 -18.98 -1.84 -10.10
N VAL A 53 -18.40 -1.89 -11.30
CA VAL A 53 -17.51 -0.83 -11.81
C VAL A 53 -18.23 0.51 -11.93
N LYS A 54 -19.51 0.52 -12.33
CA LYS A 54 -20.31 1.76 -12.39
C LYS A 54 -20.53 2.36 -11.00
N ILE A 55 -20.81 1.53 -10.01
CA ILE A 55 -20.99 1.97 -8.62
C ILE A 55 -19.68 2.49 -8.04
N LEU A 56 -18.56 1.79 -8.26
CA LEU A 56 -17.25 2.22 -7.78
C LEU A 56 -16.79 3.53 -8.43
N ASN A 57 -17.16 3.79 -9.69
CA ASN A 57 -16.87 5.07 -10.36
C ASN A 57 -17.64 6.26 -9.76
N GLN A 58 -18.74 6.03 -9.05
CA GLN A 58 -19.46 7.07 -8.31
C GLN A 58 -18.84 7.35 -6.93
N PHE A 59 -17.81 6.60 -6.53
CA PHE A 59 -17.19 6.78 -5.23
C PHE A 59 -16.45 8.14 -5.17
N PRO A 60 -16.70 8.96 -4.14
CA PRO A 60 -16.12 10.29 -4.06
C PRO A 60 -14.60 10.24 -3.91
N VAL A 61 -13.88 10.78 -4.89
CA VAL A 61 -12.41 10.85 -4.90
C VAL A 61 -11.83 11.57 -3.68
N GLY A 62 -12.58 12.51 -3.09
CA GLY A 62 -12.19 13.21 -1.86
C GLY A 62 -12.07 12.26 -0.67
N VAL A 63 -13.00 11.31 -0.50
CA VAL A 63 -12.95 10.31 0.58
C VAL A 63 -11.78 9.35 0.35
N LEU A 64 -11.56 8.93 -0.90
CA LEU A 64 -10.42 8.09 -1.25
C LEU A 64 -9.09 8.80 -0.93
N GLY A 65 -8.97 10.09 -1.26
CA GLY A 65 -7.81 10.90 -0.93
C GLY A 65 -7.54 10.97 0.57
N VAL A 66 -8.58 11.19 1.38
CA VAL A 66 -8.46 11.25 2.85
C VAL A 66 -8.03 9.89 3.42
N LEU A 67 -8.61 8.78 2.97
CA LEU A 67 -8.21 7.44 3.40
C LEU A 67 -6.73 7.16 3.10
N LEU A 68 -6.27 7.52 1.90
CA LEU A 68 -4.87 7.36 1.49
C LEU A 68 -3.93 8.32 2.25
N LEU A 69 -4.40 9.50 2.67
CA LEU A 69 -3.61 10.40 3.50
C LEU A 69 -3.39 9.84 4.90
N PHE A 70 -4.43 9.32 5.54
CA PHE A 70 -4.31 8.68 6.85
C PHE A 70 -3.36 7.48 6.81
N ASP A 71 -3.50 6.62 5.80
CA ASP A 71 -2.61 5.48 5.58
C ASP A 71 -1.14 5.92 5.45
N ARG A 72 -0.87 6.93 4.61
CA ARG A 72 0.48 7.47 4.43
C ARG A 72 1.04 8.09 5.70
N ILE A 73 0.23 8.78 6.50
CA ILE A 73 0.67 9.34 7.79
C ILE A 73 1.04 8.21 8.74
N GLU A 74 0.25 7.13 8.81
CA GLU A 74 0.53 5.98 9.67
C GLU A 74 1.84 5.29 9.28
N LEU A 75 2.06 5.07 7.98
CA LEU A 75 3.33 4.55 7.46
C LEU A 75 4.51 5.51 7.69
N ALA A 76 4.29 6.82 7.59
CA ALA A 76 5.33 7.82 7.85
C ALA A 76 5.72 7.87 9.33
N MET A 77 4.83 7.54 10.27
CA MET A 77 5.17 7.53 11.71
C MET A 77 6.26 6.52 12.05
N CYS A 78 6.41 5.43 11.29
CA CYS A 78 7.52 4.48 11.45
C CYS A 78 8.90 5.12 11.24
N SER A 79 8.96 6.30 10.61
CA SER A 79 10.21 7.06 10.48
C SER A 79 10.76 7.57 11.82
N ARG A 80 9.93 7.58 12.88
CA ARG A 80 10.32 8.01 14.22
C ARG A 80 11.09 6.95 15.00
N ASP A 81 11.03 5.69 14.57
CA ASP A 81 11.67 4.56 15.25
C ASP A 81 13.18 4.42 14.94
N MET A 82 13.79 5.45 14.35
CA MET A 82 15.20 5.46 13.98
C MET A 82 16.11 5.63 15.20
N LYS A 83 16.94 4.62 15.48
CA LYS A 83 17.81 4.55 16.67
C LYS A 83 19.06 5.43 16.61
N SER A 84 19.48 5.86 15.42
CA SER A 84 20.74 6.60 15.22
C SER A 84 20.54 7.80 14.29
N LYS A 85 21.35 8.84 14.51
CA LYS A 85 21.36 10.04 13.66
C LYS A 85 21.73 9.72 12.21
N LYS A 86 22.61 8.72 12.00
CA LYS A 86 23.01 8.28 10.64
C LYS A 86 21.81 7.71 9.88
N GLU A 87 21.08 6.76 10.48
CA GLU A 87 19.87 6.14 9.90
C GLU A 87 18.80 7.19 9.55
N SER A 88 18.57 8.15 10.45
CA SER A 88 17.61 9.23 10.22
C SER A 88 18.00 10.11 9.03
N VAL A 89 19.29 10.44 8.89
CA VAL A 89 19.80 11.20 7.73
C VAL A 89 19.64 10.41 6.43
N VAL A 90 19.97 9.11 6.41
CA VAL A 90 19.80 8.25 5.23
C VAL A 90 18.32 8.18 4.80
N MET A 91 17.41 8.02 5.75
CA MET A 91 15.97 7.99 5.49
C MET A 91 15.43 9.33 4.95
N LEU A 92 15.90 10.46 5.50
CA LEU A 92 15.54 11.79 4.98
C LEU A 92 16.07 12.00 3.55
N ILE A 93 17.32 11.63 3.27
CA ILE A 93 17.89 11.71 1.91
C ILE A 93 17.11 10.83 0.93
N CYS A 94 16.79 9.59 1.31
CA CYS A 94 16.00 8.69 0.48
C CYS A 94 14.61 9.28 0.17
N THR A 95 13.97 9.89 1.16
CA THR A 95 12.65 10.53 1.02
C THR A 95 12.72 11.76 0.12
N THR A 96 13.68 12.66 0.33
CA THR A 96 13.81 13.89 -0.48
C THR A 96 14.13 13.57 -1.93
N VAL A 97 15.05 12.63 -2.19
CA VAL A 97 15.38 12.19 -3.55
C VAL A 97 14.19 11.51 -4.23
N SER A 98 13.41 10.70 -3.49
CA SER A 98 12.19 10.07 -4.03
C SER A 98 11.13 11.10 -4.43
N LEU A 99 10.93 12.14 -3.60
CA LEU A 99 9.95 13.19 -3.84
C LEU A 99 10.34 14.08 -5.02
N VAL A 100 11.59 14.57 -5.03
CA VAL A 100 12.11 15.45 -6.10
C VAL A 100 12.20 14.70 -7.42
N GLY A 101 12.69 13.45 -7.39
CA GLY A 101 12.81 12.61 -8.58
C GLY A 101 11.50 11.97 -9.04
N SER A 102 10.40 12.14 -8.29
CA SER A 102 9.10 11.46 -8.51
C SER A 102 9.23 9.95 -8.78
N ASN A 103 10.27 9.32 -8.23
CA ASN A 103 10.62 7.93 -8.50
C ASN A 103 11.26 7.28 -7.28
N ALA A 104 10.54 6.34 -6.66
CA ALA A 104 11.02 5.60 -5.49
C ALA A 104 12.33 4.84 -5.77
N ALA A 105 12.60 4.44 -7.02
CA ALA A 105 13.83 3.78 -7.39
C ALA A 105 15.07 4.69 -7.21
N LEU A 106 14.93 6.01 -7.41
CA LEU A 106 16.03 6.96 -7.20
C LEU A 106 16.39 7.07 -5.72
N GLY A 107 15.38 7.18 -4.85
CA GLY A 107 15.60 7.20 -3.40
C GLY A 107 16.25 5.91 -2.91
N PHE A 108 15.76 4.75 -3.36
CA PHE A 108 16.36 3.46 -3.01
C PHE A 108 17.84 3.36 -3.43
N ARG A 109 18.17 3.77 -4.66
CA ARG A 109 19.58 3.81 -5.11
C ARG A 109 20.43 4.74 -4.24
N CYS A 110 19.94 5.94 -3.95
CA CYS A 110 20.67 6.89 -3.11
C CYS A 110 20.88 6.36 -1.68
N GLY A 111 19.87 5.68 -1.12
CA GLY A 111 19.96 5.00 0.17
C GLY A 111 21.10 3.98 0.20
N ILE A 112 21.23 3.11 -0.82
CA ILE A 112 22.33 2.13 -0.89
C ILE A 112 23.72 2.78 -0.83
N PHE A 113 23.90 3.93 -1.47
CA PHE A 113 25.19 4.63 -1.46
C PHE A 113 25.45 5.44 -0.18
N ALA A 114 24.41 5.79 0.56
CA ALA A 114 24.50 6.61 1.77
C ALA A 114 24.55 5.78 3.07
N SER A 115 24.16 4.50 3.01
CA SER A 115 24.20 3.51 4.11
C SER A 115 25.61 3.02 4.46
#